data_AF-A0A856MJC3-F1
#
_entry.id   AF-A0A856MJC3-F1
#
_cell.length_a   1.000
_cell.length_b   1.000
_cell.length_c   1.000
_cell.angle_alpha   90.00
_cell.angle_beta   90.00
_cell.angle_gamma   90.00
#
_symmetry.space_group_name_H-M   'P 1'
#
loop_
_entity.id
_entity.type
_entity.pdbx_description
1 polymer ?
#
loop_
_entity_poly.entity_id
_entity_poly.type
_entity_poly.pdbx_seq_one_letter_code
_entity_poly.pdbx_strand_id
1 'polypeptide(L)' 'MFKEEISVRQNTIKRKHLIQSLLTGLIIGTIAGTPVGWTAHQYYYQQRLAQTLLCREQNKNKPLTVVDSMCGREF' A
#
# COMPACT_ATOMS: atom_id res chain seq x y z
N MET A 1 -27.25 -45.64 15.69
CA MET A 1 -26.39 -44.98 16.70
C MET A 1 -25.01 -44.85 16.07
N PHE A 2 -24.75 -43.73 15.39
CA PHE A 2 -23.49 -43.50 14.69
C PHE A 2 -22.42 -43.17 15.72
N LYS A 3 -21.49 -44.11 15.91
CA LYS A 3 -20.37 -43.98 16.82
C LYS A 3 -19.32 -43.14 16.09
N GLU A 4 -19.33 -41.84 16.36
CA GLU A 4 -18.30 -40.92 15.89
C GLU A 4 -17.00 -41.31 16.60
N GLU A 5 -16.15 -42.05 15.90
CA GLU A 5 -14.79 -42.31 16.36
C GLU A 5 -14.04 -40.99 16.32
N ILE A 6 -14.11 -40.25 17.43
CA ILE A 6 -13.23 -39.13 17.71
C ILE A 6 -11.84 -39.73 17.91
N SER A 7 -11.16 -40.00 16.78
CA SER A 7 -9.74 -40.23 16.75
C SER A 7 -9.11 -38.99 17.38
N VAL A 8 -8.75 -39.10 18.66
CA VAL A 8 -7.88 -38.15 19.35
C VAL A 8 -6.51 -38.29 18.72
N ARG A 9 -6.40 -37.79 17.48
CA ARG A 9 -5.14 -37.57 16.79
C ARG A 9 -4.46 -36.52 17.62
N GLN A 10 -3.58 -36.94 18.52
CA GLN A 10 -2.63 -36.06 19.18
C GLN A 10 -1.85 -35.35 18.07
N ASN A 11 -2.38 -34.20 17.64
CA ASN A 11 -1.70 -33.24 16.80
C ASN A 11 -0.56 -32.71 17.66
N THR A 12 0.55 -33.46 17.68
CA THR A 12 1.86 -32.87 17.88
C THR A 12 1.92 -31.76 16.84
N ILE A 13 1.67 -30.51 17.28
CA ILE A 13 1.73 -29.31 16.45
C ILE A 13 3.17 -29.27 15.91
N LYS A 14 3.39 -29.89 14.74
CA LYS A 14 4.66 -29.86 14.05
C LYS A 14 4.91 -28.38 13.77
N ARG A 15 6.08 -27.84 14.16
CA ARG A 15 6.49 -26.44 13.95
C ARG A 15 6.16 -25.89 12.55
N LYS A 16 6.08 -26.76 11.54
CA LYS A 16 5.63 -26.47 10.17
C LYS A 16 4.24 -25.82 10.09
N HIS A 17 3.27 -26.23 10.93
CA HIS A 17 1.93 -25.64 10.93
C HIS A 17 1.91 -24.22 11.50
N LEU A 18 2.81 -23.92 12.46
CA LEU A 18 2.98 -22.58 13.03
C LEU A 18 3.53 -21.60 11.99
N ILE A 19 4.55 -22.03 11.25
CA ILE A 19 5.14 -21.22 10.17
C ILE A 19 4.12 -20.99 9.04
N GLN A 20 3.38 -22.03 8.66
CA GLN A 20 2.32 -21.89 7.64
C GLN A 20 1.23 -20.91 8.07
N SER A 21 0.75 -20.98 9.31
CA SER A 21 -0.28 -20.08 9.82
C SER A 21 0.21 -18.62 9.91
N LEU A 22 1.49 -18.43 10.24
CA LEU A 22 2.09 -17.09 10.30
C LEU A 22 2.28 -16.52 8.90
N LEU A 23 2.69 -17.35 7.93
CA LEU A 23 2.87 -16.96 6.54
C LEU A 23 1.53 -16.62 5.88
N THR A 24 0.47 -17.38 6.11
CA THR A 24 -0.87 -17.04 5.61
C THR A 24 -1.39 -15.76 6.24
N GLY A 25 -1.19 -15.55 7.55
CA GLY A 25 -1.54 -14.29 8.21
C GLY A 25 -0.79 -13.09 7.63
N LEU A 26 0.51 -13.24 7.34
CA LEU A 26 1.34 -12.20 6.73
C LEU A 26 0.88 -11.88 5.29
N ILE A 27 0.58 -12.88 4.48
CA ILE A 27 0.11 -12.69 3.10
C ILE A 27 -1.24 -11.96 3.09
N ILE A 28 -2.19 -12.36 3.94
CA ILE A 28 -3.49 -11.69 4.04
C ILE A 28 -3.32 -10.25 4.57
N GLY A 29 -2.49 -10.07 5.60
CA GLY A 29 -2.23 -8.75 6.18
C GLY A 29 -1.55 -7.78 5.20
N THR A 30 -0.62 -8.28 4.37
CA THR A 30 0.02 -7.47 3.33
C THR A 30 -0.95 -7.15 2.20
N ILE A 31 -1.72 -8.11 1.68
CA ILE A 31 -2.71 -7.82 0.63
C ILE A 31 -3.74 -6.80 1.09
N ALA A 32 -4.15 -6.82 2.35
CA ALA A 32 -5.08 -5.82 2.89
C ALA A 32 -4.41 -4.48 3.22
N GLY A 33 -3.20 -4.48 3.77
CA GLY A 33 -2.51 -3.27 4.24
C GLY A 33 -1.78 -2.48 3.15
N THR A 34 -1.21 -3.16 2.15
CA THR A 34 -0.40 -2.52 1.09
C THR A 34 -1.21 -1.58 0.19
N PRO A 35 -2.44 -1.93 -0.24
CA PRO A 35 -3.27 -1.02 -1.04
C PRO A 35 -3.56 0.29 -0.32
N VAL A 36 -3.75 0.26 1.01
CA VAL A 36 -4.02 1.47 1.82
C VAL A 36 -2.82 2.40 1.84
N GLY A 37 -1.60 1.87 2.01
CA GLY A 37 -0.38 2.67 1.93
C GLY A 37 -0.13 3.24 0.53
N TRP A 38 -0.40 2.44 -0.51
CA TRP A 38 -0.23 2.85 -1.90
C TRP A 38 -1.19 3.97 -2.32
N THR A 39 -2.48 3.88 -1.96
CA THR A 39 -3.47 4.91 -2.28
C THR A 39 -3.17 6.23 -1.57
N ALA A 40 -2.75 6.18 -0.30
CA ALA A 40 -2.32 7.37 0.43
C ALA A 40 -1.12 8.05 -0.25
N HIS A 41 -0.12 7.26 -0.68
CA HIS A 41 1.04 7.78 -1.40
C HIS A 41 0.64 8.40 -2.75
N GLN A 42 -0.19 7.71 -3.54
CA GLN A 42 -0.69 8.20 -4.81
C GLN A 42 -1.46 9.51 -4.65
N TYR A 43 -2.33 9.61 -3.64
CA TYR A 43 -3.11 10.83 -3.39
C TYR A 43 -2.21 12.03 -3.04
N TYR A 44 -1.21 11.83 -2.18
CA TYR A 44 -0.27 12.89 -1.81
C TYR A 44 0.59 13.35 -3.00
N TYR A 45 1.02 12.39 -3.83
CA TYR A 45 1.77 12.67 -5.05
C TYR A 45 0.92 13.45 -6.07
N GLN A 46 -0.32 13.03 -6.29
CA GLN A 46 -1.27 13.70 -7.16
C GLN A 46 -1.64 15.11 -6.68
N GLN A 47 -1.75 15.33 -5.36
CA GLN A 47 -1.98 16.68 -4.81
C GLN A 47 -0.82 17.63 -5.10
N ARG A 48 0.43 17.17 -4.95
CA ARG A 48 1.61 17.98 -5.29
C ARG A 48 1.64 18.34 -6.78
N LEU A 49 1.39 17.35 -7.64
CA LEU A 49 1.24 17.51 -9.08
C LEU A 49 0.16 18.54 -9.47
N ALA A 50 -0.99 18.50 -8.81
CA ALA A 50 -2.06 19.45 -9.09
C ALA A 50 -1.64 20.89 -8.74
N GLN A 51 -0.93 21.09 -7.62
CA GLN A 51 -0.47 22.41 -7.18
C GLN A 51 0.60 23.00 -8.11
N THR A 52 1.57 22.19 -8.55
CA THR A 52 2.60 22.61 -9.51
C THR A 52 1.98 22.98 -10.86
N LEU A 53 1.04 22.17 -11.37
CA LEU A 53 0.34 22.43 -12.63
C LEU A 53 -0.54 23.70 -12.57
N LEU A 54 -1.30 23.90 -11.50
CA LEU A 54 -2.11 25.11 -11.30
C LEU A 54 -1.24 26.37 -11.24
N CYS A 55 -0.12 26.30 -10.53
CA CYS A 55 0.82 27.41 -10.41
C CYS A 55 1.47 27.74 -11.77
N ARG A 56 1.77 26.73 -12.58
CA ARG A 56 2.32 26.90 -13.94
C ARG A 56 1.32 27.55 -14.90
N GLU A 57 0.06 27.13 -14.88
CA GLU A 57 -1.00 27.76 -15.68
C GLU A 57 -1.24 29.21 -15.26
N GLN A 58 -1.24 29.53 -13.96
CA GLN A 58 -1.35 30.93 -13.50
C GLN A 58 -0.16 31.80 -13.91
N ASN A 59 1.04 31.22 -14.03
CA ASN A 59 2.26 31.95 -14.34
C ASN A 59 2.77 31.73 -15.77
N LYS A 60 1.90 31.30 -16.69
CA LYS A 60 2.24 30.99 -18.10
C LYS A 60 2.85 32.16 -18.88
N ASN A 61 2.65 33.39 -18.40
CA ASN A 61 3.24 34.62 -18.96
C ASN A 61 4.69 34.87 -18.52
N LYS A 62 5.26 34.07 -17.61
CA LYS A 62 6.64 34.22 -17.14
C LYS A 62 7.58 33.20 -17.78
N PRO A 63 8.87 33.53 -17.98
CA PRO A 63 9.84 32.60 -18.54
C PRO A 63 9.92 31.33 -17.69
N LEU A 64 10.00 30.16 -18.35
CA LEU A 64 9.91 28.83 -17.73
C LEU A 64 10.87 28.66 -16.54
N THR A 65 12.07 29.23 -16.61
CA THR A 65 13.09 29.16 -15.54
C THR A 65 12.63 29.78 -14.23
N VAL A 66 11.83 30.84 -14.29
CA VAL A 66 11.27 31.52 -13.11
C VAL A 66 10.08 30.74 -12.57
N VAL A 67 9.24 30.21 -13.45
CA VAL A 67 8.07 29.41 -13.06
C VAL A 67 8.52 28.11 -12.36
N ASP A 68 9.55 27.43 -12.86
CA ASP A 68 10.09 26.21 -12.26
C ASP A 68 10.74 26.47 -10.88
N SER A 69 11.29 27.67 -10.65
CA SER A 69 11.83 28.07 -9.34
C SER A 69 10.75 28.45 -8.32
N MET A 70 9.57 28.91 -8.77
CA MET A 70 8.46 29.34 -7.91
C MET A 70 7.46 28.21 -7.65
N CYS A 71 7.03 27.53 -8.70
CA CYS A 71 6.02 26.47 -8.65
C CYS A 71 6.63 25.10 -8.35
N GLY A 72 7.96 25.01 -8.31
CA GLY A 72 8.67 23.74 -8.21
C GLY A 72 8.72 23.00 -9.55
N ARG A 73 9.71 22.11 -9.66
CA ARG A 73 9.90 21.29 -10.85
C ARG A 73 9.06 20.03 -10.68
N GLU A 74 8.27 19.72 -11.70
CA GLU A 74 7.76 18.37 -11.90
C GLU A 74 8.97 17.49 -12.22
N PHE A 75 9.48 16.77 -11.22
CA PHE A 75 10.56 15.77 -11.29
C PHE A 75 11.72 16.07 -12.25
#